data_AF-A0A822B6Y7-F1
#
_entry.id   AF-A0A822B6Y7-F1
#
_cell.length_a   1.000
_cell.length_b   1.000
_cell.length_c   1.000
_cell.angle_alpha   90.00
_cell.angle_beta   90.00
_cell.angle_gamma   90.00
#
_symmetry.space_group_name_H-M   'P 1'
#
loop_
_entity.id
_entity.type
_entity.pdbx_description
1 polymer ?
#
loop_
_entity_poly.entity_id
_entity_poly.type
_entity_poly.pdbx_seq_one_letter_code
_entity_poly.pdbx_strand_id
1 'polypeptide(L)'
;MRKEPSDVDQLTKLLMKSMNSSNEPNFFGMCARCNDEIVGEENGLVAMDRMYHVPCFTCTMCGCRLRGMHFYSMENKPYCEPCYVNSLEKCVVCARPITDR
;
A
#
# COMPACT_ATOMS: atom_id res chain seq x y z
N MET A 1 -13.12 -49.54 33.69
CA MET A 1 -12.04 -49.16 32.75
C MET A 1 -12.30 -47.73 32.31
N ARG A 2 -11.29 -46.87 32.43
CA ARG A 2 -11.38 -45.40 32.47
C ARG A 2 -11.68 -44.87 31.06
N LYS A 3 -12.69 -44.00 30.91
CA LYS A 3 -13.18 -43.55 29.61
C LYS A 3 -12.14 -42.72 28.87
N GLU A 4 -11.68 -43.25 27.74
CA GLU A 4 -11.25 -42.62 26.48
C GLU A 4 -10.82 -41.14 26.59
N PRO A 5 -9.50 -40.84 26.73
CA PRO A 5 -8.98 -39.46 26.75
C PRO A 5 -9.00 -38.78 25.37
N SER A 6 -9.46 -39.46 24.33
CA SER A 6 -9.41 -39.03 22.92
C SER A 6 -10.46 -37.98 22.56
N ASP A 7 -11.65 -38.04 23.15
CA ASP A 7 -12.76 -37.15 22.80
C ASP A 7 -12.61 -35.77 23.44
N VAL A 8 -12.04 -35.72 24.65
CA VAL A 8 -11.75 -34.46 25.37
C VAL A 8 -10.60 -33.70 24.71
N ASP A 9 -9.59 -34.42 24.18
CA ASP A 9 -8.49 -33.86 23.40
C ASP A 9 -8.96 -33.31 22.04
N GLN A 10 -9.91 -33.96 21.39
CA GLN A 10 -10.49 -33.48 20.13
C GLN A 10 -11.37 -32.25 20.34
N LEU A 11 -12.15 -32.21 21.43
CA LEU A 11 -12.95 -31.04 21.79
C LEU A 11 -12.06 -29.85 22.17
N THR A 12 -10.97 -30.08 22.92
CA THR A 12 -9.99 -29.02 23.20
C THR A 12 -9.27 -28.55 21.93
N LYS A 13 -8.94 -29.45 20.99
CA LYS A 13 -8.40 -29.13 19.65
C LYS A 13 -9.32 -28.25 18.81
N LEU A 14 -10.62 -28.51 18.79
CA LEU A 14 -11.59 -27.72 18.03
C LEU A 14 -11.83 -26.34 18.64
N LEU A 15 -11.82 -26.23 19.97
CA LEU A 15 -11.89 -24.94 20.65
C LEU A 15 -10.64 -24.11 20.32
N MET A 16 -9.42 -24.68 20.47
CA MET A 16 -8.18 -23.96 20.14
C MET A 16 -7.99 -23.67 18.65
N LYS A 17 -8.63 -24.43 17.76
CA LYS A 17 -8.69 -24.10 16.33
C LYS A 17 -9.56 -22.87 16.05
N SER A 18 -10.63 -22.69 16.83
CA SER A 18 -11.56 -21.55 16.69
C SER A 18 -11.00 -20.26 17.29
N MET A 19 -10.13 -20.32 18.30
CA MET A 19 -9.46 -19.14 18.89
C MET A 19 -8.25 -18.66 18.07
N ASN A 20 -7.83 -19.41 17.04
CA ASN A 20 -6.73 -19.06 16.15
C ASN A 20 -7.18 -18.64 14.74
N SER A 21 -8.48 -18.51 14.49
CA SER A 21 -8.99 -17.88 13.27
C SER A 21 -8.88 -16.34 13.31
N SER A 22 -8.56 -15.78 14.47
CA SER A 22 -8.31 -14.35 14.67
C SER A 22 -6.83 -14.04 14.72
N ASN A 23 -6.05 -14.58 13.77
CA ASN A 23 -4.89 -13.84 13.34
C ASN A 23 -5.39 -13.01 12.16
N GLU A 24 -6.15 -11.95 12.44
CA GLU A 24 -6.52 -10.98 11.41
C GLU A 24 -5.25 -10.19 11.11
N PRO A 25 -4.51 -10.47 10.01
CA PRO A 25 -3.66 -9.42 9.48
C PRO A 25 -4.59 -8.26 9.20
N ASN A 26 -4.35 -7.08 9.79
CA ASN A 26 -5.11 -5.88 9.51
C ASN A 26 -5.06 -5.60 8.00
N PHE A 27 -6.03 -6.13 7.26
CA PHE A 27 -6.08 -6.04 5.82
C PHE A 27 -6.47 -4.61 5.48
N PHE A 28 -5.50 -3.84 5.01
CA PHE A 28 -5.71 -2.45 4.63
C PHE A 28 -6.37 -2.38 3.24
N GLY A 29 -5.92 -3.23 2.31
CA GLY A 29 -6.50 -3.40 0.99
C GLY A 29 -5.54 -4.02 -0.01
N MET A 30 -5.83 -3.93 -1.31
CA MET A 30 -4.95 -4.46 -2.37
C MET A 30 -4.12 -3.36 -3.04
N CYS A 31 -2.84 -3.63 -3.20
CA CYS A 31 -1.88 -2.80 -3.90
C CYS A 31 -2.21 -2.74 -5.39
N ALA A 32 -2.62 -1.57 -5.91
CA ALA A 32 -2.93 -1.41 -7.33
C ALA A 32 -1.70 -1.48 -8.27
N ARG A 33 -0.48 -1.62 -7.73
CA ARG A 33 0.79 -1.65 -8.48
C ARG A 33 1.41 -3.05 -8.57
N CYS A 34 1.22 -3.85 -7.53
CA CYS A 34 1.77 -5.19 -7.37
C CYS A 34 0.68 -6.27 -7.29
N ASN A 35 -0.57 -5.85 -7.06
CA ASN A 35 -1.74 -6.70 -6.94
C ASN A 35 -1.72 -7.62 -5.70
N ASP A 36 -0.83 -7.34 -4.75
CA ASP A 36 -0.72 -8.03 -3.47
C ASP A 36 -1.55 -7.36 -2.37
N GLU A 37 -1.90 -8.13 -1.36
CA GLU A 37 -2.56 -7.62 -0.15
C GLU A 37 -1.60 -6.74 0.68
N ILE A 38 -2.15 -5.65 1.19
CA ILE A 38 -1.48 -4.72 2.09
C ILE A 38 -1.91 -5.09 3.50
N VAL A 39 -0.97 -5.66 4.25
CA VAL A 39 -1.15 -6.02 5.65
C VAL A 39 -0.56 -4.93 6.54
N GLY A 40 -1.39 -4.32 7.38
CA GLY A 40 -1.05 -3.24 8.28
C GLY A 40 -1.23 -1.85 7.64
N GLU A 41 -1.91 -0.95 8.36
CA GLU A 41 -2.13 0.44 7.93
C GLU A 41 -0.81 1.18 7.67
N GLU A 42 0.25 0.84 8.41
CA GLU A 42 1.57 1.46 8.28
C GLU A 42 2.30 1.09 6.97
N ASN A 43 1.91 -0.03 6.35
CA ASN A 43 2.48 -0.53 5.11
C ASN A 43 1.67 -0.09 3.89
N GLY A 44 0.47 0.46 4.11
CA GLY A 44 -0.43 0.95 3.08
C GLY A 44 -0.49 2.46 3.04
N LEU A 45 -0.68 3.00 1.84
CA LEU A 45 -1.11 4.37 1.67
C LEU A 45 -2.22 4.41 0.64
N VAL A 46 -3.18 5.31 0.87
CA VAL A 46 -4.26 5.61 -0.07
C VAL A 46 -3.85 6.83 -0.88
N ALA A 47 -3.78 6.67 -2.20
CA ALA A 47 -3.46 7.74 -3.14
C ALA A 47 -4.33 7.59 -4.39
N MET A 48 -4.94 8.69 -4.85
CA MET A 48 -5.82 8.70 -6.03
C MET A 48 -6.91 7.63 -5.97
N ASP A 49 -7.57 7.49 -4.82
CA ASP A 49 -8.64 6.50 -4.58
C ASP A 49 -8.19 5.02 -4.69
N ARG A 50 -6.87 4.78 -4.73
CA ARG A 50 -6.27 3.46 -4.82
C ARG A 50 -5.30 3.24 -3.68
N MET A 51 -5.10 1.97 -3.32
CA MET A 51 -4.19 1.60 -2.25
C MET A 51 -2.89 1.09 -2.84
N TYR A 52 -1.78 1.44 -2.20
CA TYR A 52 -0.45 1.07 -2.61
C TYR A 52 0.36 0.69 -1.38
N HIS A 53 1.26 -0.29 -1.51
CA HIS A 53 2.28 -0.43 -0.49
C HIS A 53 3.15 0.82 -0.49
N VAL A 54 3.55 1.22 0.71
CA VAL A 54 4.51 2.30 0.91
C VAL A 54 5.79 2.16 0.06
N PRO A 55 6.41 0.96 -0.09
CA PRO A 55 7.50 0.76 -1.05
C PRO A 55 7.09 0.74 -2.53
N CYS A 56 5.83 0.41 -2.85
CA CYS A 56 5.32 0.35 -4.22
C CYS A 56 4.92 1.72 -4.78
N PHE A 57 4.73 2.72 -3.90
CA PHE A 57 4.44 4.09 -4.27
C PHE A 57 5.70 4.81 -4.79
N THR A 58 5.99 4.53 -6.05
CA THR A 58 7.15 5.05 -6.78
C THR A 58 6.72 5.81 -8.01
N CYS A 59 7.53 6.80 -8.42
CA CYS A 59 7.30 7.55 -9.65
C CYS A 59 7.20 6.63 -10.87
N THR A 60 6.18 6.84 -11.70
CA THR A 60 5.98 6.05 -12.93
C THR A 60 7.04 6.33 -13.98
N MET A 61 7.66 7.53 -13.97
CA MET A 61 8.68 7.93 -14.95
C MET A 61 10.09 7.44 -14.59
N CYS A 62 10.50 7.61 -13.33
CA CYS A 62 11.88 7.33 -12.90
C CYS A 62 12.00 6.16 -11.93
N GLY A 63 10.89 5.65 -11.38
CA GLY A 63 10.89 4.60 -10.38
C GLY A 63 11.36 5.03 -8.97
N CYS A 64 11.67 6.32 -8.75
CA CYS A 64 12.07 6.81 -7.43
C CYS A 64 10.93 6.67 -6.41
N ARG A 65 11.27 6.30 -5.18
CA ARG A 65 10.34 6.21 -4.05
C ARG A 65 9.86 7.61 -3.70
N LEU A 66 8.54 7.78 -3.60
CA LEU A 66 7.91 9.07 -3.30
C LEU A 66 7.62 9.25 -1.80
N ARG A 67 7.82 8.20 -1.00
CA ARG A 67 7.63 8.23 0.45
C ARG A 67 8.51 9.31 1.09
N GLY A 68 7.89 10.29 1.75
CA GLY A 68 8.58 11.38 2.45
C GLY A 68 9.05 12.53 1.55
N MET A 69 8.78 12.47 0.25
CA MET A 69 9.08 13.52 -0.73
C MET A 69 7.77 14.14 -1.23
N HIS A 70 7.87 15.33 -1.83
CA HIS A 70 6.76 15.93 -2.57
C HIS A 70 6.43 15.02 -3.76
N PHE A 71 5.17 14.59 -3.84
CA PHE A 71 4.68 13.78 -4.94
C PHE A 71 3.51 14.48 -5.61
N TYR A 72 3.40 14.25 -6.91
CA TYR A 72 2.34 14.81 -7.73
C TYR A 72 1.59 13.69 -8.42
N SER A 73 0.30 13.90 -8.62
CA SER A 73 -0.63 12.88 -9.06
C SER A 73 -1.23 13.34 -10.38
N MET A 74 -0.71 12.82 -11.51
CA MET A 74 -1.18 13.18 -12.86
C MET A 74 -1.80 11.97 -13.54
N GLU A 75 -2.99 12.13 -14.13
CA GLU A 75 -3.66 11.07 -14.91
C GLU A 75 -3.75 9.70 -14.19
N ASN A 76 -4.07 9.69 -12.89
CA ASN A 76 -4.09 8.49 -12.05
C ASN A 76 -2.74 7.79 -11.86
N LYS A 77 -1.62 8.50 -12.11
CA LYS A 77 -0.26 7.99 -11.95
C LYS A 77 0.55 8.89 -11.00
N PRO A 78 1.34 8.32 -10.10
CA PRO A 78 2.21 9.08 -9.22
C PRO A 78 3.52 9.48 -9.93
N TYR A 79 3.91 10.74 -9.75
CA TYR A 79 5.11 11.36 -10.31
C TYR A 79 5.95 12.03 -9.24
N CYS A 80 7.26 11.99 -9.44
CA CYS A 80 8.23 12.71 -8.64
C CYS A 80 8.15 14.21 -8.93
N GLU A 81 8.40 15.07 -7.94
CA GLU A 81 8.49 16.53 -8.16
C GLU A 81 9.32 16.88 -9.41
N PRO A 82 10.58 16.41 -9.58
CA PRO A 82 11.34 16.79 -10.78
C PRO A 82 10.74 16.24 -12.09
N CYS A 83 10.07 15.09 -12.04
CA CYS A 83 9.41 14.47 -13.20
C CYS A 83 8.17 15.29 -13.61
N TYR A 84 7.38 15.65 -12.61
CA TYR A 84 6.19 16.47 -12.74
C TYR A 84 6.58 17.85 -13.30
N VAL A 85 7.53 18.51 -12.65
CA VAL A 85 8.08 19.80 -13.06
C VAL A 85 8.67 19.78 -14.47
N ASN A 86 9.33 18.68 -14.86
CA ASN A 86 9.87 18.55 -16.22
C ASN A 86 8.78 18.30 -17.28
N SER A 87 7.66 17.70 -16.90
CA SER A 87 6.50 17.55 -17.79
C SER A 87 5.64 18.81 -17.91
N LEU A 88 5.79 19.77 -16.98
CA LEU A 88 5.13 21.07 -17.07
C LEU A 88 5.71 21.91 -18.19
N GLU A 89 4.85 22.73 -18.79
CA GLU A 89 5.26 23.72 -19.76
C GLU A 89 6.18 24.75 -19.10
N LYS A 90 7.34 24.96 -19.73
CA LYS A 90 8.34 25.91 -19.28
C LYS A 90 8.00 27.27 -19.85
N CYS A 91 8.11 28.30 -19.02
CA CYS A 91 7.99 29.69 -19.44
C CYS A 91 8.91 29.98 -20.64
N VAL A 92 8.36 30.39 -21.77
CA VAL A 92 9.15 30.70 -22.98
C VAL A 92 10.11 31.88 -22.79
N VAL A 93 9.83 32.74 -21.81
CA VAL A 93 10.63 33.94 -21.50
C VAL A 93 11.74 33.65 -20.49
N CYS A 94 11.47 32.75 -19.54
CA CYS A 94 12.26 32.60 -18.33
C CYS A 94 12.77 31.18 -18.08
N ALA A 95 12.39 30.22 -18.94
CA ALA A 95 12.74 28.79 -18.93
C ALA A 95 12.46 28.05 -17.61
N ARG A 96 11.84 28.73 -16.63
CA ARG A 96 11.41 28.14 -15.36
C ARG A 96 10.10 27.38 -15.56
N PRO A 97 9.95 26.23 -14.89
CA PRO A 97 8.69 25.51 -14.86
C PRO A 97 7.64 26.34 -14.13
N ILE A 98 6.44 26.44 -14.70
CA ILE A 98 5.34 27.22 -14.11
C ILE A 98 4.66 26.34 -13.06
N THR A 99 5.03 26.52 -11.79
CA THR A 99 4.52 25.72 -10.65
C THR A 99 3.60 26.51 -9.71
N ASP A 100 3.30 27.78 -10.01
CA ASP A 100 2.53 28.67 -9.13
C ASP A 100 1.08 28.80 -9.63
N ARG A 101 0.12 28.35 -8.81
CA ARG A 101 -1.31 28.65 -8.95
C ARG A 101 -1.88 29.07 -7.60
#